data_AF-A0A660YDS3-F1
#
_entry.id   AF-A0A660YDS3-F1
#
_cell.length_a   1.000
_cell.length_b   1.000
_cell.length_c   1.000
_cell.angle_alpha   90.00
_cell.angle_beta   90.00
_cell.angle_gamma   90.00
#
_symmetry.space_group_name_H-M   'P 1'
#
loop_
_entity.id
_entity.type
_entity.pdbx_description
1 polymer ?
#
loop_
_entity_poly.entity_id
_entity_poly.type
_entity_poly.pdbx_seq_one_letter_code
_entity_poly.pdbx_strand_id
1 'polypeptide(L)'
;MRRSFRVALLCPLLLFASEVLAEEIPWTEVRIQGDGGRGPYVLTERIVFEESDSVWVDEALQQRGLDYTMEYVYGRLTFRRSIPDSSWIRAKFRALPFDVQRVVRHREIVLADTTSGKEMGKPVREVRERRASAEQDFSQLQVGGSKTFGITIGSNRDLSLEQALRINLSGKIGKDVEVVALLSDQNVPIQPEGTTQQLKELDKVLIEIKTSHLSATMGDYVLDLKSGRFGRVNRRLEGVMGRISYPRFGITAAGAVSKGIFHTQRFSGIEGNQGPYQLRAEDGDAYIVVLAGTERVWVNGQRMVRGSDNDYTIEYGNGQITFTERRLITGDSRIVVDFE
;
A
#
# COMPACT_ATOMS: atom_id res chain seq x y z
N MET A 1 -16.42 -4.88 16.09
CA MET A 1 -15.04 -4.67 16.60
C MET A 1 -14.27 -3.85 15.58
N ARG A 2 -13.92 -2.60 15.92
CA ARG A 2 -13.15 -1.70 15.04
C ARG A 2 -11.71 -2.21 14.91
N ARG A 3 -11.30 -2.63 13.71
CA ARG A 3 -9.88 -2.85 13.41
C ARG A 3 -9.22 -1.49 13.28
N SER A 4 -8.43 -1.14 14.29
CA SER A 4 -7.48 -0.03 14.23
C SER A 4 -6.37 -0.41 13.25
N PHE A 5 -6.19 0.39 12.20
CA PHE A 5 -5.01 0.34 11.35
C PHE A 5 -3.79 0.67 12.21
N ARG A 6 -3.11 -0.36 12.69
CA ARG A 6 -1.77 -0.22 13.25
C ARG A 6 -0.78 -0.22 12.08
N VAL A 7 -0.46 0.97 11.58
CA VAL A 7 0.78 1.23 10.86
C VAL A 7 1.91 1.12 11.89
N ALA A 8 2.30 -0.11 12.22
CA ALA A 8 3.31 -0.38 13.25
C ALA A 8 4.36 -1.44 12.82
N LEU A 9 4.32 -1.91 11.57
CA LEU A 9 5.27 -2.91 11.07
C LEU A 9 6.34 -2.36 10.10
N LEU A 10 6.53 -1.03 10.05
CA LEU A 10 7.71 -0.42 9.42
C LEU A 10 8.92 -0.31 10.37
N CYS A 11 8.83 -0.74 11.63
CA CYS A 11 9.72 -0.27 12.71
C CYS A 11 10.79 -1.27 13.22
N PRO A 12 11.47 -2.05 12.34
CA PRO A 12 12.91 -2.22 12.60
C PRO A 12 13.80 -2.12 11.34
N LEU A 13 13.26 -2.22 10.13
CA LEU A 13 14.05 -2.09 8.89
C LEU A 13 14.28 -0.62 8.47
N LEU A 14 13.38 0.28 8.87
CA LEU A 14 13.61 1.73 8.75
C LEU A 14 14.55 2.28 9.83
N LEU A 15 14.82 1.55 10.91
CA LEU A 15 15.80 1.97 11.92
C LEU A 15 17.25 1.72 11.47
N PHE A 16 17.51 0.69 10.65
CA PHE A 16 18.84 0.46 10.07
C PHE A 16 19.08 1.23 8.76
N ALA A 17 18.02 1.56 8.00
CA ALA A 17 18.14 2.41 6.82
C ALA A 17 18.10 3.92 7.14
N SER A 18 17.58 4.32 8.32
CA SER A 18 17.58 5.72 8.74
C SER A 18 18.94 6.18 9.22
N GLU A 19 19.78 5.34 9.84
CA GLU A 19 21.14 5.75 10.20
C GLU A 19 22.03 6.00 8.96
N VAL A 20 21.84 5.25 7.88
CA VAL A 20 22.65 5.36 6.66
C VAL A 20 22.22 6.53 5.75
N LEU A 21 20.97 6.99 5.83
CA LEU A 21 20.48 8.18 5.09
C LEU A 21 20.37 9.46 5.94
N ALA A 22 20.42 9.35 7.27
CA ALA A 22 20.41 10.49 8.19
C ALA A 22 21.69 11.33 8.17
N GLU A 23 22.78 10.86 7.59
CA GLU A 23 24.01 11.65 7.49
C GLU A 23 23.98 12.71 6.38
N GLU A 24 23.12 12.59 5.36
CA GLU A 24 23.14 13.51 4.20
C GLU A 24 22.11 14.65 4.23
N ILE A 25 21.11 14.62 5.13
CA ILE A 25 20.11 15.71 5.21
C ILE A 25 20.60 16.80 6.16
N PRO A 26 20.87 18.03 5.66
CA PRO A 26 21.43 19.09 6.47
C PRO A 26 20.43 19.54 7.56
N TRP A 27 20.98 19.86 8.73
CA TRP A 27 20.23 20.52 9.79
C TRP A 27 19.79 21.91 9.33
N THR A 28 18.51 22.22 9.54
CA THR A 28 17.95 23.56 9.39
C THR A 28 17.76 24.16 10.77
N GLU A 29 18.18 25.42 10.95
CA GLU A 29 17.95 26.18 12.18
C GLU A 29 17.18 27.45 11.84
N VAL A 30 16.13 27.73 12.61
CA VAL A 30 15.30 28.93 12.47
C VAL A 30 15.16 29.62 13.82
N ARG A 31 15.01 30.94 13.77
CA ARG A 31 14.72 31.78 14.94
C ARG A 31 13.48 32.60 14.65
N ILE A 32 12.52 32.55 15.57
CA ILE A 32 11.21 33.19 15.47
C ILE A 32 10.97 33.92 16.79
N GLN A 33 10.43 35.13 16.72
CA GLN A 33 10.02 35.87 17.89
C GLN A 33 8.67 35.33 18.40
N GLY A 34 8.49 35.25 19.72
CA GLY A 34 7.17 34.98 20.29
C GLY A 34 6.15 36.03 19.86
N ASP A 35 4.87 35.68 19.91
CA ASP A 35 3.75 36.57 19.54
C ASP A 35 2.80 36.82 20.73
N GLY A 36 3.21 36.45 21.94
CA GLY A 36 2.36 36.46 23.14
C GLY A 36 1.34 35.30 23.18
N GLY A 37 1.28 34.47 22.12
CA GLY A 37 0.39 33.34 21.96
C GLY A 37 1.08 31.99 22.17
N ARG A 38 0.35 30.92 21.87
CA ARG A 38 0.85 29.53 21.93
C ARG A 38 1.34 29.02 20.57
N GLY A 39 1.29 29.87 19.53
CA GLY A 39 1.41 29.46 18.14
C GLY A 39 0.05 29.22 17.47
N PRO A 40 0.02 28.57 16.29
CA PRO A 40 1.13 27.82 15.69
C PRO A 40 2.22 28.73 15.10
N TYR A 41 3.45 28.55 15.56
CA TYR A 41 4.64 29.18 14.96
C TYR A 41 5.06 28.36 13.74
N VAL A 42 5.12 28.99 12.57
CA VAL A 42 5.49 28.33 11.32
C VAL A 42 7.01 28.30 11.19
N LEU A 43 7.62 27.12 11.29
CA LEU A 43 9.07 26.94 11.18
C LEU A 43 9.53 26.86 9.72
N THR A 44 8.75 26.17 8.89
CA THR A 44 9.02 25.98 7.47
C THR A 44 7.74 25.52 6.76
N GLU A 45 7.67 25.70 5.44
CA GLU A 45 6.57 25.15 4.63
C GLU A 45 6.81 23.68 4.24
N ARG A 46 8.03 23.17 4.47
CA ARG A 46 8.51 21.82 4.12
C ARG A 46 8.09 20.78 5.16
N ILE A 47 8.03 19.51 4.77
CA ILE A 47 7.79 18.41 5.72
C ILE A 47 9.03 18.24 6.60
N VAL A 48 8.82 18.24 7.91
CA VAL A 48 9.84 18.02 8.93
C VAL A 48 9.89 16.52 9.27
N PHE A 49 11.08 15.95 9.45
CA PHE A 49 11.21 14.57 9.88
C PHE A 49 10.74 14.41 11.32
N GLU A 50 9.93 13.38 11.58
CA GLU A 50 9.45 13.07 12.92
C GLU A 50 10.64 12.90 13.88
N GLU A 51 10.49 13.44 15.08
CA GLU A 51 11.47 13.38 16.17
C GLU A 51 12.82 14.06 15.88
N SER A 52 12.99 14.70 14.71
CA SER A 52 14.24 15.35 14.34
C SER A 52 14.43 16.76 14.91
N ASP A 53 13.43 17.34 15.58
CA ASP A 53 13.49 18.73 16.05
C ASP A 53 14.03 18.86 17.49
N SER A 54 14.58 20.03 17.78
CA SER A 54 14.95 20.48 19.12
C SER A 54 14.59 21.95 19.21
N VAL A 55 13.87 22.32 20.28
CA VAL A 55 13.28 23.65 20.45
C VAL A 55 13.79 24.27 21.73
N TRP A 56 14.23 25.52 21.65
CA TRP A 56 14.62 26.34 22.78
C TRP A 56 13.78 27.62 22.81
N VAL A 57 13.43 28.08 24.01
CA VAL A 57 12.86 29.40 24.27
C VAL A 57 13.83 30.13 25.18
N ASP A 58 14.37 31.27 24.75
CA ASP A 58 15.39 32.03 25.49
C ASP A 58 16.52 31.13 26.01
N GLU A 59 17.05 30.28 25.11
CA GLU A 59 18.11 29.29 25.39
C GLU A 59 17.72 28.10 26.28
N ALA A 60 16.54 28.10 26.89
CA ALA A 60 16.02 26.96 27.65
C ALA A 60 15.42 25.89 26.73
N LEU A 61 15.99 24.68 26.79
CA LEU A 61 15.51 23.53 26.01
C LEU A 61 14.09 23.14 26.46
N GLN A 62 13.20 22.98 25.49
CA GLN A 62 11.81 22.61 25.69
C GLN A 62 11.63 21.11 25.40
N GLN A 63 10.79 20.43 26.18
CA GLN A 63 10.56 19.01 26.01
C GLN A 63 9.40 18.73 25.04
N ARG A 64 9.68 17.97 23.98
CA ARG A 64 8.68 17.47 23.03
C ARG A 64 7.56 16.73 23.76
N GLY A 65 6.33 17.00 23.38
CA GLY A 65 5.14 16.36 23.92
C GLY A 65 4.70 16.91 25.27
N LEU A 66 5.61 17.48 26.07
CA LEU A 66 5.31 18.10 27.36
C LEU A 66 5.16 19.62 27.27
N ASP A 67 6.11 20.31 26.65
CA ASP A 67 6.13 21.77 26.56
C ASP A 67 5.63 22.26 25.20
N TYR A 68 5.81 21.45 24.16
CA TYR A 68 5.34 21.75 22.81
C TYR A 68 4.89 20.50 22.05
N THR A 69 4.15 20.73 20.98
CA THR A 69 3.75 19.74 19.97
C THR A 69 4.13 20.24 18.58
N MET A 70 4.57 19.33 17.73
CA MET A 70 5.03 19.63 16.36
C MET A 70 4.11 18.94 15.35
N GLU A 71 3.54 19.73 14.43
CA GLU A 71 2.85 19.21 13.26
C GLU A 71 3.86 19.04 12.13
N TYR A 72 4.53 17.88 12.10
CA TYR A 72 5.64 17.58 11.19
C TYR A 72 5.31 17.77 9.71
N VAL A 73 4.07 17.42 9.32
CA VAL A 73 3.59 17.57 7.93
C VAL A 73 3.53 19.03 7.49
N TYR A 74 3.29 19.96 8.42
CA TYR A 74 3.09 21.39 8.14
C TYR A 74 4.23 22.28 8.64
N GLY A 75 5.22 21.72 9.33
CA GLY A 75 6.31 22.50 9.92
C GLY A 75 5.84 23.50 10.98
N ARG A 76 4.77 23.17 11.73
CA ARG A 76 4.15 24.07 12.72
C ARG A 76 4.40 23.63 14.15
N LEU A 77 4.77 24.58 14.98
CA LEU A 77 5.10 24.40 16.39
C LEU A 77 4.04 25.06 17.27
N THR A 78 3.45 24.30 18.19
CA THR A 78 2.47 24.81 19.15
C THR A 78 2.95 24.52 20.57
N PHE A 79 3.03 25.54 21.41
CA PHE A 79 3.45 25.42 22.80
C PHE A 79 2.26 25.19 23.73
N ARG A 80 2.48 24.50 24.86
CA ARG A 80 1.47 24.36 25.90
C ARG A 80 1.25 25.65 26.69
N ARG A 81 2.27 26.51 26.77
CA ARG A 81 2.23 27.84 27.41
C ARG A 81 2.46 28.92 26.38
N SER A 82 1.92 30.12 26.63
CA SER A 82 2.14 31.23 25.72
C SER A 82 3.59 31.71 25.80
N ILE A 83 4.18 32.05 24.66
CA ILE A 83 5.54 32.58 24.56
C ILE A 83 5.44 34.11 24.43
N PRO A 84 6.02 34.89 25.37
CA PRO A 84 6.03 36.35 25.29
C PRO A 84 6.61 36.86 23.99
N ASP A 85 6.15 38.02 23.55
CA ASP A 85 6.70 38.72 22.37
C ASP A 85 8.15 39.21 22.57
N SER A 86 8.61 39.32 23.81
CA SER A 86 10.01 39.58 24.16
C SER A 86 10.93 38.36 24.07
N SER A 87 10.37 37.15 23.94
CA SER A 87 11.12 35.89 23.93
C SER A 87 11.45 35.41 22.52
N TRP A 88 12.57 34.69 22.38
CA TRP A 88 13.01 34.10 21.12
C TRP A 88 12.88 32.58 21.14
N ILE A 89 12.20 32.05 20.12
CA ILE A 89 12.10 30.63 19.83
C ILE A 89 13.20 30.27 18.84
N ARG A 90 14.07 29.35 19.22
CA ARG A 90 15.06 28.73 18.33
C ARG A 90 14.66 27.29 18.10
N ALA A 91 14.53 26.88 16.84
CA ALA A 91 14.22 25.50 16.48
C ALA A 91 15.27 24.98 15.50
N LYS A 92 15.81 23.79 15.79
CA LYS A 92 16.74 23.05 14.94
C LYS A 92 16.08 21.73 14.54
N PHE A 93 16.00 21.43 13.25
CA PHE A 93 15.29 20.25 12.74
C PHE A 93 15.82 19.82 11.37
N ARG A 94 15.37 18.65 10.89
CA ARG A 94 15.61 18.20 9.52
C ARG A 94 14.31 18.27 8.72
N ALA A 95 14.39 18.80 7.50
CA ALA A 95 13.24 18.92 6.61
C ALA A 95 13.61 18.44 5.20
N LEU A 96 12.61 18.03 4.42
CA LEU A 96 12.82 17.65 3.02
C LEU A 96 13.47 18.80 2.23
N PRO A 97 14.38 18.52 1.27
CA PRO A 97 15.07 19.55 0.52
C PRO A 97 14.24 20.20 -0.61
N PHE A 98 12.96 19.84 -0.76
CA PHE A 98 12.06 20.35 -1.80
C PHE A 98 10.67 20.69 -1.25
N ASP A 99 10.02 21.68 -1.87
CA ASP A 99 8.64 22.05 -1.56
C ASP A 99 7.67 21.10 -2.25
N VAL A 100 6.85 20.39 -1.47
CA VAL A 100 5.70 19.68 -2.02
C VAL A 100 4.62 20.73 -2.23
N GLN A 101 4.43 21.21 -3.47
CA GLN A 101 3.35 22.16 -3.78
C GLN A 101 2.01 21.55 -3.34
N ARG A 102 1.49 22.03 -2.21
CA ARG A 102 0.21 21.59 -1.65
C ARG A 102 -0.90 22.21 -2.49
N VAL A 103 -1.25 21.55 -3.58
CA VAL A 103 -2.40 21.93 -4.38
C VAL A 103 -3.67 21.52 -3.61
N VAL A 104 -4.19 22.43 -2.79
CA VAL A 104 -5.56 22.31 -2.28
C VAL A 104 -6.49 22.63 -3.45
N ARG A 105 -6.93 21.59 -4.15
CA ARG A 105 -8.04 21.70 -5.10
C ARG A 105 -9.34 21.46 -4.33
N HIS A 106 -10.19 22.48 -4.25
CA HIS A 106 -11.61 22.25 -4.00
C HIS A 106 -12.14 21.43 -5.18
N ARG A 107 -12.23 20.12 -5.01
CA ARG A 107 -13.04 19.27 -5.89
C ARG A 107 -14.44 19.29 -5.33
N GLU A 108 -15.35 19.87 -6.09
CA GLU A 108 -16.77 19.67 -5.90
C GLU A 108 -17.05 18.17 -6.03
N ILE A 109 -17.59 17.56 -4.96
CA ILE A 109 -18.01 16.17 -4.99
C ILE A 109 -19.26 16.12 -5.86
N VAL A 110 -19.09 15.74 -7.12
CA VAL A 110 -20.23 15.44 -7.99
C VAL A 110 -20.80 14.10 -7.52
N LEU A 111 -21.86 14.15 -6.72
CA LEU A 111 -22.71 13.00 -6.44
C LEU A 111 -23.36 12.60 -7.77
N ALA A 112 -22.92 11.50 -8.36
CA ALA A 112 -23.53 10.95 -9.55
C ALA A 112 -24.85 10.27 -9.17
N ASP A 113 -25.93 11.04 -9.10
CA ASP A 113 -27.29 10.48 -9.07
C ASP A 113 -27.53 9.74 -10.38
N THR A 114 -27.53 8.41 -10.32
CA THR A 114 -27.91 7.56 -11.46
C THR A 114 -29.43 7.44 -11.48
N THR A 115 -30.09 8.55 -11.80
CA THR A 115 -31.50 8.57 -12.18
C THR A 115 -31.60 9.26 -13.53
N SER A 116 -31.99 8.45 -14.51
CA SER A 116 -32.16 8.76 -15.92
C SER A 116 -32.88 10.10 -16.19
N GLY A 117 -32.37 10.88 -17.16
CA GLY A 117 -33.17 11.86 -17.90
C GLY A 117 -32.48 13.20 -18.17
N LYS A 118 -32.08 13.42 -19.42
CA LYS A 118 -31.93 14.68 -20.17
C LYS A 118 -31.84 15.99 -19.36
N GLU A 119 -30.74 16.74 -19.51
CA GLU A 119 -30.72 17.97 -20.35
C GLU A 119 -29.33 18.61 -20.42
N MET A 120 -29.16 19.38 -21.49
CA MET A 120 -27.93 19.91 -22.06
C MET A 120 -27.73 21.38 -21.64
N GLY A 121 -26.51 21.73 -21.21
CA GLY A 121 -25.91 23.04 -21.51
C GLY A 121 -25.71 24.04 -20.36
N LYS A 122 -24.43 24.39 -20.12
CA LYS A 122 -23.87 25.76 -20.24
C LYS A 122 -22.34 25.75 -20.03
N PRO A 123 -21.57 26.62 -20.72
CA PRO A 123 -20.11 26.52 -20.77
C PRO A 123 -19.48 27.10 -19.50
N VAL A 124 -18.60 26.32 -18.87
CA VAL A 124 -17.76 26.80 -17.78
C VAL A 124 -16.64 27.66 -18.38
N ARG A 125 -16.62 28.92 -17.95
CA ARG A 125 -15.70 29.98 -18.36
C ARG A 125 -14.26 29.60 -17.99
N GLU A 126 -13.39 29.47 -18.98
CA GLU A 126 -11.94 29.29 -18.76
C GLU A 126 -11.35 30.55 -18.10
N VAL A 127 -11.00 30.44 -16.82
CA VAL A 127 -10.13 31.41 -16.16
C VAL A 127 -8.70 30.97 -16.41
N ARG A 128 -8.10 31.60 -17.42
CA ARG A 128 -6.72 31.39 -17.84
C ARG A 128 -5.82 32.32 -17.01
N GLU A 129 -5.40 31.86 -15.83
CA GLU A 129 -4.38 32.56 -15.04
C GLU A 129 -2.98 32.07 -15.42
N ARG A 130 -2.22 32.98 -16.03
CA ARG A 130 -0.78 32.85 -16.29
C ARG A 130 -0.05 32.69 -14.95
N ARG A 131 0.54 31.53 -14.69
CA ARG A 131 1.52 31.35 -13.61
C ARG A 131 2.93 31.48 -14.18
N ALA A 132 3.69 32.42 -13.62
CA ALA A 132 5.10 32.61 -13.88
C ALA A 132 5.91 31.51 -13.16
N SER A 133 6.53 30.66 -13.98
CA SER A 133 7.89 30.11 -13.83
C SER A 133 8.43 29.82 -12.42
N ALA A 134 8.18 28.59 -11.97
CA ALA A 134 9.12 27.75 -11.25
C ALA A 134 8.76 26.27 -11.50
N GLU A 135 8.78 25.86 -12.77
CA GLU A 135 8.66 24.45 -13.16
C GLU A 135 9.99 23.76 -12.90
N GLN A 136 10.13 23.16 -11.72
CA GLN A 136 10.94 21.94 -11.64
C GLN A 136 10.12 20.83 -12.30
N ASP A 137 10.73 20.09 -13.23
CA ASP A 137 10.14 19.11 -14.16
C ASP A 137 9.35 17.97 -13.48
N PHE A 138 8.18 18.28 -12.93
CA PHE A 138 7.10 17.35 -12.61
C PHE A 138 6.07 17.29 -13.74
N SER A 139 6.35 17.95 -14.88
CA SER A 139 5.48 18.08 -16.05
C SER A 139 5.04 16.72 -16.63
N GLN A 140 5.80 15.65 -16.36
CA GLN A 140 5.55 14.30 -16.86
C GLN A 140 4.90 13.36 -15.83
N LEU A 141 4.57 13.84 -14.63
CA LEU A 141 3.96 13.00 -13.58
C LEU A 141 2.44 13.01 -13.71
N GLN A 142 1.85 11.87 -14.03
CA GLN A 142 0.41 11.68 -14.09
C GLN A 142 -0.09 11.08 -12.78
N VAL A 143 -1.04 11.77 -12.15
CA VAL A 143 -1.70 11.30 -10.92
C VAL A 143 -3.19 11.19 -11.20
N GLY A 144 -3.73 9.99 -11.01
CA GLY A 144 -5.13 9.65 -11.20
C GLY A 144 -5.66 8.82 -10.03
N GLY A 145 -6.97 8.73 -9.92
CA GLY A 145 -7.61 7.92 -8.89
C GLY A 145 -9.02 8.35 -8.54
N SER A 146 -9.66 7.54 -7.71
CA SER A 146 -11.00 7.71 -7.18
C SER A 146 -11.06 7.28 -5.72
N LYS A 147 -11.84 8.00 -4.91
CA LYS A 147 -12.22 7.59 -3.56
C LYS A 147 -13.74 7.57 -3.51
N THR A 148 -14.32 6.42 -3.20
CA THR A 148 -15.75 6.18 -3.16
C THR A 148 -16.17 5.90 -1.72
N PHE A 149 -17.28 6.49 -1.30
CA PHE A 149 -17.92 6.22 -0.01
C PHE A 149 -19.35 5.77 -0.31
N GLY A 150 -19.72 4.57 0.13
CA GLY A 150 -21.08 4.04 0.07
C GLY A 150 -21.69 4.06 1.47
N ILE A 151 -22.93 4.54 1.60
CA ILE A 151 -23.69 4.44 2.84
C ILE A 151 -24.92 3.59 2.55
N THR A 152 -25.06 2.48 3.25
CA THR A 152 -26.22 1.58 3.10
C THR A 152 -27.02 1.59 4.40
N ILE A 153 -28.34 1.76 4.27
CA ILE A 153 -29.29 1.69 5.38
C ILE A 153 -30.12 0.42 5.20
N GLY A 154 -29.91 -0.57 6.07
CA GLY A 154 -30.64 -1.84 6.06
C GLY A 154 -32.04 -1.72 6.68
N SER A 155 -32.92 -2.67 6.33
CA SER A 155 -34.30 -2.78 6.86
C SER A 155 -34.38 -2.92 8.39
N ASN A 156 -33.31 -3.39 9.04
CA ASN A 156 -33.17 -3.49 10.50
C ASN A 156 -32.47 -2.30 11.17
N ARG A 157 -32.37 -1.14 10.51
CA ARG A 157 -31.66 0.08 11.01
C ARG A 157 -30.14 -0.09 11.14
N ASP A 158 -29.57 -1.08 10.48
CA ASP A 158 -28.12 -1.23 10.38
C ASP A 158 -27.58 -0.23 9.35
N LEU A 159 -26.71 0.68 9.80
CA LEU A 159 -25.98 1.61 8.96
C LEU A 159 -24.61 1.02 8.63
N SER A 160 -24.33 0.73 7.37
CA SER A 160 -22.98 0.36 6.92
C SER A 160 -22.35 1.48 6.10
N LEU A 161 -21.05 1.73 6.34
CA LEU A 161 -20.22 2.64 5.58
C LEU A 161 -19.19 1.80 4.82
N GLU A 162 -19.27 1.82 3.50
CA GLU A 162 -18.31 1.19 2.60
C GLU A 162 -17.37 2.25 2.04
N GLN A 163 -16.07 1.92 1.97
CA GLN A 163 -15.06 2.82 1.42
C GLN A 163 -14.26 2.05 0.37
N ALA A 164 -13.98 2.70 -0.75
CA ALA A 164 -13.07 2.20 -1.76
C ALA A 164 -12.11 3.30 -2.18
N LEU A 165 -10.82 2.99 -2.22
CA LEU A 165 -9.77 3.90 -2.67
C LEU A 165 -9.02 3.25 -3.83
N ARG A 166 -8.78 4.03 -4.88
CA ARG A 166 -7.87 3.68 -5.96
C ARG A 166 -7.07 4.90 -6.36
N ILE A 167 -5.76 4.86 -6.22
CA ILE A 167 -4.84 5.90 -6.66
C ILE A 167 -3.78 5.24 -7.54
N ASN A 168 -3.54 5.84 -8.70
CA ASN A 168 -2.46 5.47 -9.61
C ASN A 168 -1.63 6.73 -9.91
N LEU A 169 -0.32 6.60 -9.76
CA LEU A 169 0.64 7.64 -10.07
C LEU A 169 1.71 7.03 -10.96
N SER A 170 2.04 7.70 -12.05
CA SER A 170 3.06 7.23 -12.98
C SER A 170 3.69 8.39 -13.73
N GLY A 171 5.00 8.35 -13.92
CA GLY A 171 5.68 9.34 -14.75
C GLY A 171 7.15 9.48 -14.42
N LYS A 172 7.82 10.41 -15.10
CA LYS A 172 9.24 10.70 -14.89
C LYS A 172 9.42 11.88 -13.95
N ILE A 173 10.39 11.78 -13.05
CA ILE A 173 10.85 12.86 -12.18
C ILE A 173 12.26 13.23 -12.65
N GLY A 174 12.42 14.42 -13.24
CA GLY A 174 13.66 14.77 -13.92
C GLY A 174 13.92 13.90 -15.15
N LYS A 175 15.20 13.69 -15.50
CA LYS A 175 15.59 13.06 -16.78
C LYS A 175 15.59 11.52 -16.75
N ASP A 176 15.98 10.93 -15.63
CA ASP A 176 16.36 9.51 -15.55
C ASP A 176 15.70 8.72 -14.42
N VAL A 177 14.67 9.29 -13.78
CA VAL A 177 13.91 8.61 -12.72
C VAL A 177 12.47 8.43 -13.17
N GLU A 178 12.00 7.19 -13.17
CA GLU A 178 10.61 6.82 -13.41
C GLU A 178 9.99 6.35 -12.10
N VAL A 179 8.79 6.83 -11.79
CA VAL A 179 8.05 6.47 -10.59
C VAL A 179 6.70 5.92 -11.01
N VAL A 180 6.33 4.78 -10.43
CA VAL A 180 5.01 4.16 -10.53
C VAL A 180 4.53 3.86 -9.12
N ALA A 181 3.36 4.36 -8.74
CA ALA A 181 2.70 3.99 -7.51
C ALA A 181 1.25 3.59 -7.75
N LEU A 182 0.81 2.55 -7.05
CA LEU A 182 -0.55 2.05 -7.03
C LEU A 182 -0.95 1.86 -5.57
N LEU A 183 -2.04 2.52 -5.16
CA LEU A 183 -2.67 2.31 -3.87
C LEU A 183 -4.13 1.95 -4.10
N SER A 184 -4.52 0.76 -3.67
CA SER A 184 -5.88 0.29 -3.75
C SER A 184 -6.28 -0.28 -2.39
N ASP A 185 -7.46 0.09 -1.91
CA ASP A 185 -8.12 -0.44 -0.71
C ASP A 185 -9.58 -0.62 -1.10
N GLN A 186 -9.97 -1.86 -1.40
CA GLN A 186 -11.34 -2.14 -1.82
C GLN A 186 -11.77 -3.51 -1.31
N ASN A 187 -12.47 -3.51 -0.18
CA ASN A 187 -13.35 -4.62 0.19
C ASN A 187 -14.56 -4.60 -0.76
N VAL A 188 -14.61 -5.49 -1.75
CA VAL A 188 -15.88 -5.77 -2.44
C VAL A 188 -16.55 -6.93 -1.71
N PRO A 189 -17.73 -6.73 -1.10
CA PRO A 189 -18.56 -7.85 -0.70
C PRO A 189 -19.06 -8.52 -1.98
N ILE A 190 -18.50 -9.67 -2.36
CA ILE A 190 -19.09 -10.51 -3.39
C ILE A 190 -19.95 -11.57 -2.72
N GLN A 191 -21.23 -11.63 -3.08
CA GLN A 191 -22.00 -12.86 -2.91
C GLN A 191 -21.65 -13.75 -4.10
N PRO A 192 -20.97 -14.89 -3.90
CA PRO A 192 -20.59 -15.77 -5.00
C PRO A 192 -21.83 -16.44 -5.59
N GLU A 193 -22.25 -16.02 -6.78
CA GLU A 193 -23.21 -16.75 -7.61
C GLU A 193 -22.52 -17.96 -8.27
N GLY A 194 -22.17 -18.96 -7.46
CA GLY A 194 -21.96 -20.36 -7.88
C GLY A 194 -20.98 -20.67 -9.02
N THR A 195 -20.21 -19.70 -9.52
CA THR A 195 -19.30 -19.87 -10.66
C THR A 195 -17.95 -19.25 -10.32
N THR A 196 -16.89 -20.06 -10.43
CA THR A 196 -15.52 -19.60 -10.18
C THR A 196 -15.04 -18.72 -11.32
N GLN A 197 -15.35 -17.43 -11.27
CA GLN A 197 -14.57 -16.38 -11.94
C GLN A 197 -14.91 -14.98 -11.41
N GLN A 198 -14.06 -14.48 -10.51
CA GLN A 198 -13.30 -13.23 -10.71
C GLN A 198 -12.28 -13.11 -9.58
N LEU A 199 -11.00 -13.29 -9.92
CA LEU A 199 -9.91 -12.91 -9.04
C LEU A 199 -9.98 -11.40 -8.82
N LYS A 200 -10.13 -10.97 -7.58
CA LYS A 200 -9.97 -9.57 -7.20
C LYS A 200 -9.26 -9.46 -5.86
N GLU A 201 -7.93 -9.54 -5.91
CA GLU A 201 -7.10 -8.93 -4.88
C GLU A 201 -7.17 -7.41 -5.10
N LEU A 202 -7.67 -6.69 -4.09
CA LEU A 202 -8.02 -5.28 -4.22
C LEU A 202 -7.34 -4.36 -3.22
N ASP A 203 -6.64 -4.95 -2.26
CA ASP A 203 -5.78 -4.23 -1.35
C ASP A 203 -4.35 -4.40 -1.86
N LYS A 204 -3.88 -3.37 -2.57
CA LYS A 204 -2.54 -3.37 -3.12
C LYS A 204 -1.86 -2.04 -2.87
N VAL A 205 -0.70 -2.10 -2.23
CA VAL A 205 0.20 -0.96 -2.07
C VAL A 205 1.46 -1.26 -2.84
N LEU A 206 1.79 -0.46 -3.84
CA LEU A 206 3.01 -0.62 -4.62
C LEU A 206 3.57 0.76 -4.90
N ILE A 207 4.85 0.96 -4.59
CA ILE A 207 5.63 2.11 -5.04
C ILE A 207 6.90 1.55 -5.67
N GLU A 208 7.15 1.93 -6.91
CA GLU A 208 8.30 1.51 -7.69
C GLU A 208 9.01 2.74 -8.24
N ILE A 209 10.31 2.82 -7.97
CA ILE A 209 11.19 3.87 -8.46
C ILE A 209 12.24 3.18 -9.32
N LYS A 210 12.40 3.62 -10.56
CA LYS A 210 13.34 3.05 -11.53
C LYS A 210 14.25 4.12 -12.08
N THR A 211 15.48 3.71 -12.32
CA THR A 211 16.48 4.44 -13.11
C THR A 211 17.06 3.47 -14.15
N SER A 212 18.06 3.90 -14.90
CA SER A 212 18.75 3.06 -15.89
C SER A 212 19.38 1.79 -15.32
N HIS A 213 19.86 1.81 -14.07
CA HIS A 213 20.60 0.70 -13.46
C HIS A 213 20.11 0.29 -12.07
N LEU A 214 19.22 1.07 -11.45
CA LEU A 214 18.71 0.82 -10.11
C LEU A 214 17.17 0.84 -10.13
N SER A 215 16.55 -0.12 -9.46
CA SER A 215 15.12 -0.10 -9.14
C SER A 215 14.89 -0.37 -7.66
N ALA A 216 14.03 0.42 -7.03
CA ALA A 216 13.53 0.21 -5.68
C ALA A 216 12.02 -0.02 -5.72
N THR A 217 11.55 -1.01 -4.98
CA THR A 217 10.13 -1.37 -4.87
C THR A 217 9.76 -1.43 -3.39
N MET A 218 8.62 -0.85 -3.03
CA MET A 218 8.04 -0.85 -1.69
C MET A 218 6.58 -1.27 -1.73
N GLY A 219 6.15 -2.04 -0.74
CA GLY A 219 4.82 -2.61 -0.63
C GLY A 219 4.78 -4.04 -1.19
N ASP A 220 3.78 -4.34 -2.01
CA ASP A 220 3.48 -5.65 -2.54
C ASP A 220 4.28 -5.96 -3.79
N TYR A 221 5.14 -6.97 -3.71
CA TYR A 221 5.95 -7.40 -4.86
C TYR A 221 6.05 -8.92 -4.95
N VAL A 222 6.34 -9.40 -6.15
CA VAL A 222 6.66 -10.81 -6.40
C VAL A 222 8.16 -10.93 -6.48
N LEU A 223 8.76 -11.68 -5.55
CA LEU A 223 10.15 -12.07 -5.61
C LEU A 223 10.29 -13.26 -6.56
N ASP A 224 10.84 -13.02 -7.74
CA ASP A 224 11.14 -14.06 -8.73
C ASP A 224 12.66 -14.20 -8.90
N LEU A 225 13.25 -15.13 -8.15
CA LEU A 225 14.67 -15.45 -8.25
C LEU A 225 14.85 -16.70 -9.12
N LYS A 226 15.40 -16.48 -10.31
CA LYS A 226 15.91 -17.55 -11.18
C LYS A 226 17.27 -17.98 -10.64
N SER A 227 17.30 -18.83 -9.63
CA SER A 227 18.56 -19.47 -9.22
C SER A 227 18.82 -20.66 -10.14
N GLY A 228 20.07 -20.87 -10.55
CA GLY A 228 20.46 -21.95 -11.47
C GLY A 228 20.13 -23.35 -10.93
N ARG A 229 21.11 -24.06 -10.37
CA ARG A 229 20.94 -25.46 -9.91
C ARG A 229 19.98 -25.65 -8.71
N PHE A 230 19.47 -24.56 -8.13
CA PHE A 230 18.65 -24.60 -6.91
C PHE A 230 17.16 -24.23 -7.15
N GLY A 231 16.74 -24.14 -8.41
CA GLY A 231 15.34 -23.93 -8.77
C GLY A 231 14.88 -22.47 -8.74
N ARG A 232 13.64 -22.25 -9.16
CA ARG A 232 13.02 -20.92 -9.23
C ARG A 232 12.26 -20.63 -7.93
N VAL A 233 12.61 -19.54 -7.26
CA VAL A 233 11.85 -19.04 -6.11
C VAL A 233 10.89 -17.97 -6.62
N ASN A 234 9.58 -18.22 -6.49
CA ASN A 234 8.53 -17.26 -6.80
C ASN A 234 7.66 -17.10 -5.55
N ARG A 235 7.71 -15.94 -4.90
CA ARG A 235 6.97 -15.66 -3.66
C ARG A 235 6.32 -14.29 -3.71
N ARG A 236 5.08 -14.18 -3.21
CA ARG A 236 4.40 -12.90 -2.99
C ARG A 236 4.77 -12.36 -1.61
N LEU A 237 5.35 -11.18 -1.57
CA LEU A 237 5.92 -10.58 -0.37
C LEU A 237 5.43 -9.15 -0.19
N GLU A 238 5.38 -8.69 1.06
CA GLU A 238 5.15 -7.30 1.43
C GLU A 238 6.40 -6.75 2.13
N GLY A 239 6.98 -5.70 1.58
CA GLY A 239 8.17 -5.08 2.15
C GLY A 239 8.93 -4.21 1.16
N VAL A 240 10.26 -4.27 1.20
CA VAL A 240 11.14 -3.47 0.37
C VAL A 240 12.08 -4.36 -0.44
N MET A 241 12.30 -3.99 -1.69
CA MET A 241 13.23 -4.66 -2.60
C MET A 241 14.05 -3.64 -3.37
N GLY A 242 15.36 -3.81 -3.39
CA GLY A 242 16.28 -3.08 -4.25
C GLY A 242 16.90 -4.01 -5.27
N ARG A 243 17.03 -3.55 -6.52
CA ARG A 243 17.73 -4.26 -7.58
C ARG A 243 18.67 -3.32 -8.33
N ILE A 244 19.92 -3.71 -8.41
CA ILE A 244 20.96 -3.10 -9.24
C ILE A 244 21.17 -4.02 -10.43
N SER A 245 21.14 -3.49 -11.65
CA SER A 245 21.30 -4.25 -12.88
C SER A 245 22.27 -3.53 -13.80
N TYR A 246 23.45 -4.12 -13.98
CA TYR A 246 24.45 -3.74 -14.97
C TYR A 246 24.62 -4.88 -16.00
N PRO A 247 25.13 -4.61 -17.22
CA PRO A 247 25.24 -5.63 -18.28
C PRO A 247 25.99 -6.91 -17.89
N ARG A 248 26.87 -6.86 -16.88
CA ARG A 248 27.71 -7.98 -16.45
C ARG A 248 27.39 -8.52 -15.05
N PHE A 249 26.59 -7.81 -14.26
CA PHE A 249 26.22 -8.26 -12.92
C PHE A 249 24.90 -7.64 -12.48
N GLY A 250 24.14 -8.37 -11.67
CA GLY A 250 22.93 -7.88 -11.04
C GLY A 250 22.92 -8.27 -9.56
N ILE A 251 22.53 -7.34 -8.71
CA ILE A 251 22.38 -7.55 -7.27
C ILE A 251 20.92 -7.29 -6.94
N THR A 252 20.27 -8.21 -6.23
CA THR A 252 18.93 -8.01 -5.67
C THR A 252 19.02 -8.21 -4.17
N ALA A 253 18.54 -7.23 -3.40
CA ALA A 253 18.40 -7.30 -1.96
C ALA A 253 16.94 -7.02 -1.60
N ALA A 254 16.38 -7.79 -0.68
CA ALA A 254 14.98 -7.66 -0.30
C ALA A 254 14.80 -7.95 1.19
N GLY A 255 13.95 -7.16 1.85
CA GLY A 255 13.51 -7.36 3.22
C GLY A 255 11.99 -7.29 3.26
N ALA A 256 11.34 -8.40 3.59
CA ALA A 256 9.89 -8.50 3.55
C ALA A 256 9.33 -9.60 4.42
N VAL A 257 8.02 -9.51 4.65
CA VAL A 257 7.20 -10.56 5.24
C VAL A 257 6.44 -11.30 4.14
N SER A 258 6.24 -12.61 4.34
CA SER A 258 5.40 -13.41 3.44
C SER A 258 3.94 -13.08 3.68
N LYS A 259 3.14 -12.90 2.63
CA LYS A 259 1.69 -12.70 2.75
C LYS A 259 0.93 -13.96 3.17
N GLY A 260 1.53 -15.13 2.95
CA GLY A 260 0.95 -16.44 3.26
C GLY A 260 1.98 -17.43 3.79
N ILE A 261 1.50 -18.54 4.31
CA ILE A 261 2.34 -19.66 4.78
C ILE A 261 2.20 -20.76 3.75
N PHE A 262 3.30 -21.04 3.04
CA PHE A 262 3.30 -22.11 2.06
C PHE A 262 3.06 -23.46 2.73
N HIS A 263 2.07 -24.19 2.24
CA HIS A 263 1.76 -25.54 2.70
C HIS A 263 1.58 -26.49 1.51
N THR A 264 2.02 -27.74 1.70
CA THR A 264 1.76 -28.83 0.76
C THR A 264 0.92 -29.88 1.45
N GLN A 265 -0.34 -30.00 1.05
CA GLN A 265 -1.22 -31.05 1.53
C GLN A 265 -1.23 -32.23 0.56
N ARG A 266 -1.11 -33.44 1.10
CA ARG A 266 -1.21 -34.70 0.35
C ARG A 266 -2.36 -35.52 0.90
N PHE A 267 -3.25 -35.96 0.03
CA PHE A 267 -4.37 -36.80 0.42
C PHE A 267 -4.77 -37.74 -0.71
N SER A 268 -5.49 -38.80 -0.36
CA SER A 268 -6.09 -39.71 -1.33
C SER A 268 -7.49 -39.24 -1.68
N GLY A 269 -7.89 -39.45 -2.94
CA GLY A 269 -9.26 -39.29 -3.36
C GLY A 269 -10.19 -40.24 -2.62
N ILE A 270 -11.48 -39.91 -2.60
CA ILE A 270 -12.54 -40.77 -2.10
C ILE A 270 -13.34 -41.25 -3.31
N GLU A 271 -13.61 -42.55 -3.37
CA GLU A 271 -14.37 -43.16 -4.47
C GLU A 271 -15.73 -42.48 -4.65
N GLY A 272 -16.04 -42.04 -5.88
CA GLY A 272 -17.29 -41.36 -6.20
C GLY A 272 -17.41 -39.93 -5.65
N ASN A 273 -16.37 -39.37 -5.04
CA ASN A 273 -16.40 -38.02 -4.48
C ASN A 273 -15.46 -37.09 -5.27
N GLN A 274 -16.03 -36.10 -5.96
CA GLN A 274 -15.24 -35.07 -6.67
C GLN A 274 -14.88 -33.87 -5.79
N GLY A 275 -15.39 -33.80 -4.56
CA GLY A 275 -15.19 -32.70 -3.63
C GLY A 275 -16.50 -32.21 -3.03
N PRO A 276 -16.44 -31.20 -2.14
CA PRO A 276 -15.26 -30.41 -1.80
C PRO A 276 -14.24 -31.17 -0.93
N TYR A 277 -12.97 -31.12 -1.32
CA TYR A 277 -11.83 -31.56 -0.53
C TYR A 277 -11.30 -30.38 0.29
N GLN A 278 -11.30 -30.53 1.62
CA GLN A 278 -10.89 -29.49 2.55
C GLN A 278 -9.36 -29.38 2.61
N LEU A 279 -8.85 -28.18 2.33
CA LEU A 279 -7.48 -27.80 2.60
C LEU A 279 -7.31 -27.39 4.07
N ARG A 280 -6.14 -27.69 4.64
CA ARG A 280 -5.82 -27.50 6.05
C ARG A 280 -4.44 -26.89 6.22
N ALA A 281 -4.28 -26.06 7.24
CA ALA A 281 -2.96 -25.59 7.68
C ALA A 281 -2.11 -26.72 8.26
N GLU A 282 -0.84 -26.43 8.52
CA GLU A 282 0.15 -27.39 9.05
C GLU A 282 -0.21 -27.96 10.42
N ASP A 283 -0.94 -27.20 11.24
CA ASP A 283 -1.48 -27.62 12.53
C ASP A 283 -2.79 -28.42 12.42
N GLY A 284 -3.32 -28.58 11.20
CA GLY A 284 -4.57 -29.29 10.91
C GLY A 284 -5.81 -28.41 10.90
N ASP A 285 -5.68 -27.10 11.14
CA ASP A 285 -6.81 -26.16 11.11
C ASP A 285 -7.43 -26.10 9.71
N ALA A 286 -8.76 -26.27 9.65
CA ALA A 286 -9.52 -26.21 8.40
C ALA A 286 -10.04 -24.79 8.10
N TYR A 287 -9.95 -23.86 9.06
CA TYR A 287 -10.36 -22.47 8.89
C TYR A 287 -9.23 -21.63 8.31
N ILE A 288 -8.85 -21.97 7.07
CA ILE A 288 -7.83 -21.24 6.31
C ILE A 288 -8.47 -20.47 5.15
N VAL A 289 -7.86 -19.34 4.83
CA VAL A 289 -8.13 -18.62 3.58
C VAL A 289 -6.93 -18.84 2.68
N VAL A 290 -7.16 -19.44 1.53
CA VAL A 290 -6.09 -19.70 0.55
C VAL A 290 -5.90 -18.46 -0.31
N LEU A 291 -4.66 -18.02 -0.49
CA LEU A 291 -4.34 -16.90 -1.36
C LEU A 291 -4.63 -17.25 -2.83
N ALA A 292 -5.34 -16.36 -3.52
CA ALA A 292 -5.85 -16.65 -4.86
C ALA A 292 -4.75 -16.84 -5.91
N GLY A 293 -4.78 -17.96 -6.63
CA GLY A 293 -3.78 -18.25 -7.66
C GLY A 293 -2.38 -18.56 -7.13
N THR A 294 -2.28 -18.93 -5.85
CA THR A 294 -1.07 -19.55 -5.28
C THR A 294 -1.12 -21.07 -5.40
N GLU A 295 -2.31 -21.63 -5.61
CA GLU A 295 -2.54 -23.06 -5.58
C GLU A 295 -2.00 -23.77 -6.82
N ARG A 296 -1.44 -24.95 -6.59
CA ARG A 296 -1.02 -25.88 -7.65
C ARG A 296 -1.51 -27.25 -7.25
N VAL A 297 -2.36 -27.82 -8.11
CA VAL A 297 -2.98 -29.13 -7.88
C VAL A 297 -2.34 -30.15 -8.80
N TRP A 298 -1.94 -31.29 -8.24
CA TRP A 298 -1.53 -32.46 -8.99
C TRP A 298 -2.37 -33.66 -8.61
N VAL A 299 -2.78 -34.44 -9.62
CA VAL A 299 -3.47 -35.72 -9.44
C VAL A 299 -2.63 -36.78 -10.12
N ASN A 300 -2.14 -37.75 -9.34
CA ASN A 300 -1.23 -38.81 -9.82
C ASN A 300 0.01 -38.26 -10.52
N GLY A 301 0.55 -37.15 -10.01
CA GLY A 301 1.74 -36.47 -10.55
C GLY A 301 1.46 -35.57 -11.76
N GLN A 302 0.27 -35.62 -12.36
CA GLN A 302 -0.11 -34.72 -13.45
C GLN A 302 -0.62 -33.39 -12.90
N ARG A 303 -0.11 -32.27 -13.42
CA ARG A 303 -0.57 -30.93 -13.03
C ARG A 303 -1.95 -30.65 -13.61
N MET A 304 -2.88 -30.23 -12.76
CA MET A 304 -4.25 -29.87 -13.12
C MET A 304 -4.38 -28.39 -13.46
N VAL A 305 -5.35 -28.07 -14.31
CA VAL A 305 -5.68 -26.71 -14.73
C VAL A 305 -6.94 -26.23 -14.02
N ARG A 306 -6.85 -25.08 -13.37
CA ARG A 306 -8.00 -24.45 -12.69
C ARG A 306 -9.04 -23.94 -13.69
N GLY A 307 -10.31 -24.12 -13.38
CA GLY A 307 -11.47 -23.53 -14.05
C GLY A 307 -12.67 -24.48 -14.02
N SER A 308 -13.89 -23.93 -14.01
CA SER A 308 -15.13 -24.72 -14.10
C SER A 308 -15.18 -25.57 -15.37
N ASP A 309 -14.61 -25.06 -16.46
CA ASP A 309 -14.52 -25.75 -17.75
C ASP A 309 -13.22 -26.58 -17.88
N ASN A 310 -12.37 -26.57 -16.85
CA ASN A 310 -11.08 -27.27 -16.80
C ASN A 310 -11.13 -28.41 -15.77
N ASP A 311 -10.05 -28.68 -15.04
CA ASP A 311 -9.91 -29.90 -14.24
C ASP A 311 -10.44 -29.75 -12.80
N TYR A 312 -10.39 -28.54 -12.23
CA TYR A 312 -10.86 -28.28 -10.87
C TYR A 312 -11.25 -26.81 -10.63
N THR A 313 -12.08 -26.60 -9.62
CA THR A 313 -12.41 -25.30 -9.03
C THR A 313 -11.93 -25.25 -7.58
N ILE A 314 -11.71 -24.04 -7.06
CA ILE A 314 -11.30 -23.82 -5.68
C ILE A 314 -12.13 -22.67 -5.10
N GLU A 315 -12.62 -22.87 -3.89
CA GLU A 315 -13.20 -21.82 -3.06
C GLU A 315 -12.16 -21.36 -2.05
N TYR A 316 -11.68 -20.12 -2.23
CA TYR A 316 -10.53 -19.60 -1.50
C TYR A 316 -10.87 -19.23 -0.06
N GLY A 317 -12.09 -18.73 0.17
CA GLY A 317 -12.50 -18.23 1.48
C GLY A 317 -12.60 -19.31 2.55
N ASN A 318 -12.78 -20.57 2.14
CA ASN A 318 -12.86 -21.73 3.02
C ASN A 318 -11.83 -22.82 2.68
N GLY A 319 -10.93 -22.58 1.73
CA GLY A 319 -9.89 -23.52 1.32
C GLY A 319 -10.44 -24.86 0.82
N GLN A 320 -11.41 -24.86 -0.09
CA GLN A 320 -12.01 -26.10 -0.61
C GLN A 320 -11.75 -26.30 -2.09
N ILE A 321 -11.35 -27.51 -2.49
CA ILE A 321 -11.14 -27.87 -3.90
C ILE A 321 -12.20 -28.84 -4.38
N THR A 322 -12.77 -28.59 -5.54
CA THR A 322 -13.71 -29.49 -6.20
C THR A 322 -13.21 -29.81 -7.60
N PHE A 323 -13.05 -31.09 -7.91
CA PHE A 323 -12.69 -31.57 -9.24
C PHE A 323 -13.92 -31.59 -10.14
N THR A 324 -13.71 -31.30 -11.42
CA THR A 324 -14.78 -31.36 -12.41
C THR A 324 -14.90 -32.76 -12.97
N GLU A 325 -15.96 -33.02 -13.75
CA GLU A 325 -16.14 -34.29 -14.46
C GLU A 325 -15.03 -34.57 -15.50
N ARG A 326 -14.23 -33.55 -15.88
CA ARG A 326 -13.07 -33.74 -16.77
C ARG A 326 -11.95 -34.51 -16.08
N ARG A 327 -11.93 -34.54 -14.75
CA ARG A 327 -10.95 -35.29 -13.97
C ARG A 327 -11.64 -36.11 -12.88
N LEU A 328 -12.01 -37.34 -13.21
CA LEU A 328 -12.57 -38.28 -12.25
C LEU A 328 -11.57 -38.64 -11.16
N ILE A 329 -11.92 -38.32 -9.92
CA ILE A 329 -11.22 -38.76 -8.71
C ILE A 329 -11.82 -40.08 -8.19
N THR A 330 -10.93 -41.00 -7.84
CA THR A 330 -11.21 -42.34 -7.28
C THR A 330 -10.44 -42.54 -5.97
N GLY A 331 -10.70 -43.64 -5.26
CA GLY A 331 -9.95 -44.03 -4.05
C GLY A 331 -8.43 -44.19 -4.25
N ASP A 332 -8.03 -44.52 -5.49
CA ASP A 332 -6.63 -44.69 -5.87
C ASP A 332 -5.94 -43.39 -6.29
N SER A 333 -6.70 -42.30 -6.42
CA SER A 333 -6.15 -41.00 -6.80
C SER A 333 -5.27 -40.46 -5.69
N ARG A 334 -4.04 -40.07 -6.01
CA ARG A 334 -3.10 -39.39 -5.11
C ARG A 334 -3.06 -37.92 -5.47
N ILE A 335 -3.54 -37.09 -4.56
CA ILE A 335 -3.74 -35.66 -4.78
C ILE A 335 -2.70 -34.91 -3.95
N VAL A 336 -1.99 -34.00 -4.59
CA VAL A 336 -1.04 -33.08 -3.95
C VAL A 336 -1.48 -31.67 -4.27
N VAL A 337 -1.59 -30.84 -3.24
CA VAL A 337 -1.97 -29.44 -3.39
C VAL A 337 -0.93 -28.60 -2.67
N ASP A 338 -0.23 -27.76 -3.42
CA ASP A 338 0.55 -26.66 -2.86
C ASP A 338 -0.32 -25.42 -2.83
N PHE A 339 -0.28 -24.63 -1.77
CA PHE A 339 -1.00 -23.36 -1.63
C PHE A 339 -0.31 -22.46 -0.59
N GLU A 340 -0.64 -21.16 -0.59
CA GLU A 340 -0.17 -20.18 0.40
C GLU A 340 -1.30 -19.51 1.19
#